data_AF-A0A534JUM6-F1
#
_entry.id   AF-A0A534JUM6-F1
#
_cell.length_a   1.000
_cell.length_b   1.000
_cell.length_c   1.000
_cell.angle_alpha   90.00
_cell.angle_beta   90.00
_cell.angle_gamma   90.00
#
_symmetry.space_group_name_H-M   'P 1'
#
loop_
_entity.id
_entity.type
_entity.pdbx_description
1 polymer ?
#
loop_
_entity_poly.entity_id
_entity_poly.type
_entity_poly.pdbx_seq_one_letter_code
_entity_poly.pdbx_strand_id
1 'polypeptide(L)'
;MRRPASSMGPQPETGWEQDPLGPESRSGRRAFRDEDYEDDQGAPTPRRSSNRRQGIAAILIVLTLVLLAIYGANIFEWVSAIVSPHQDPCNPVNVTLADIMGPSYPAQSLNDSRYLTGPLAGGVPHKRALSPPCTITNAKGEVVPTFVQVNGVYLRNYSTALYDCSDRFKYVNGGGPYPNHQIYCDNVGDILAVGTTKGQVHIEFDQDWQAKGLCGPDVPSCDTVKILDYRSNGTISLDFRGYVYWDEDHWEIHPATAWRLSGATK
;
A
#
# COMPACT_ATOMS: atom_id res chain seq x y z
N MET A 1 4.38 -44.95 37.61
CA MET A 1 4.11 -46.08 36.68
C MET A 1 3.41 -45.54 35.43
N ARG A 2 3.51 -46.23 34.29
CA ARG A 2 2.76 -46.07 33.02
C ARG A 2 2.89 -44.73 32.22
N ARG A 3 3.50 -44.85 31.04
CA ARG A 3 3.22 -44.13 29.75
C ARG A 3 2.24 -45.02 28.91
N PRO A 4 1.91 -44.79 27.61
CA PRO A 4 2.10 -43.66 26.66
C PRO A 4 0.75 -42.97 26.35
N ALA A 5 0.45 -42.23 25.26
CA ALA A 5 1.13 -41.81 24.01
C ALA A 5 0.73 -40.33 23.71
N SER A 6 0.88 -39.67 22.54
CA SER A 6 1.30 -39.93 21.13
C SER A 6 2.01 -38.65 20.60
N SER A 7 2.81 -38.55 19.53
CA SER A 7 2.99 -39.21 18.21
C SER A 7 2.57 -38.30 17.04
N MET A 8 3.53 -37.54 16.50
CA MET A 8 3.72 -37.15 15.09
C MET A 8 5.17 -36.64 14.94
N GLY A 9 5.75 -36.69 13.73
CA GLY A 9 7.15 -36.28 13.49
C GLY A 9 7.43 -35.95 12.02
N PRO A 10 8.68 -35.61 11.63
CA PRO A 10 9.05 -35.28 10.25
C PRO A 10 9.92 -36.35 9.55
N GLN A 11 10.09 -36.19 8.23
CA GLN A 11 10.85 -37.06 7.31
C GLN A 11 12.39 -36.94 7.46
N PRO A 12 13.15 -37.76 6.73
CA PRO A 12 13.92 -37.19 5.60
C PRO A 12 13.94 -38.05 4.32
N GLU A 13 14.73 -37.60 3.34
CA GLU A 13 15.21 -38.26 2.10
C GLU A 13 14.18 -38.42 0.96
N THR A 14 14.27 -37.68 -0.16
CA THR A 14 15.27 -37.61 -1.26
C THR A 14 15.26 -38.80 -2.21
N GLY A 15 14.76 -38.57 -3.43
CA GLY A 15 14.91 -39.45 -4.59
C GLY A 15 14.96 -38.61 -5.87
N TRP A 16 16.07 -38.66 -6.59
CA TRP A 16 16.18 -38.15 -7.95
C TRP A 16 15.90 -39.30 -8.91
N GLU A 17 15.03 -39.11 -9.89
CA GLU A 17 15.01 -39.96 -11.08
C GLU A 17 14.90 -39.09 -12.33
N GLN A 18 15.46 -39.59 -13.45
CA GLN A 18 15.72 -38.80 -14.65
C GLN A 18 15.02 -39.45 -15.83
N ASP A 19 14.28 -38.66 -16.62
CA ASP A 19 13.77 -39.08 -17.93
C ASP A 19 14.75 -38.73 -19.05
N PRO A 20 15.37 -39.73 -19.70
CA PRO A 20 15.93 -39.55 -21.03
C PRO A 20 15.31 -40.53 -22.05
N LEU A 21 14.87 -39.99 -23.19
CA LEU A 21 15.36 -40.31 -24.54
C LEU A 21 14.40 -39.74 -25.59
N GLY A 22 14.96 -39.04 -26.58
CA GLY A 22 14.19 -38.39 -27.65
C GLY A 22 13.84 -39.32 -28.82
N PRO A 23 12.94 -38.89 -29.73
CA PRO A 23 12.59 -39.65 -30.93
C PRO A 23 13.75 -39.74 -31.93
N GLU A 24 13.87 -40.89 -32.60
CA GLU A 24 14.89 -41.14 -33.62
C GLU A 24 14.74 -40.30 -34.89
N SER A 25 15.84 -40.18 -35.63
CA SER A 25 15.91 -39.44 -36.90
C SER A 25 15.84 -40.34 -38.14
N ARG A 26 15.03 -39.94 -39.12
CA ARG A 26 15.23 -40.25 -40.55
C ARG A 26 15.09 -38.93 -41.31
N SER A 27 16.13 -38.42 -41.97
CA SER A 27 16.83 -38.94 -43.16
C SER A 27 16.04 -38.72 -44.45
N GLY A 28 16.60 -37.92 -45.37
CA GLY A 28 15.99 -37.56 -46.66
C GLY A 28 16.39 -36.16 -47.16
N ARG A 29 17.57 -36.02 -47.79
CA ARG A 29 17.96 -34.79 -48.53
C ARG A 29 17.92 -35.01 -50.04
N ARG A 30 17.24 -34.10 -50.74
CA ARG A 30 17.41 -33.62 -52.14
C ARG A 30 18.13 -34.52 -53.17
N ALA A 31 17.39 -34.92 -54.20
CA ALA A 31 17.81 -35.19 -55.59
C ALA A 31 16.52 -35.55 -56.40
N PHE A 32 16.35 -35.29 -57.71
CA PHE A 32 16.99 -34.39 -58.69
C PHE A 32 16.10 -34.45 -59.97
N ARG A 33 15.96 -33.35 -60.74
CA ARG A 33 15.42 -33.31 -62.15
C ARG A 33 13.96 -33.77 -62.38
N ASP A 34 13.35 -33.58 -63.55
CA ASP A 34 13.05 -32.44 -64.46
C ASP A 34 12.02 -33.01 -65.49
N GLU A 35 11.41 -32.18 -66.36
CA GLU A 35 10.59 -32.58 -67.54
C GLU A 35 9.22 -33.28 -67.21
N ASP A 36 8.08 -33.02 -67.89
CA ASP A 36 7.72 -31.99 -68.88
C ASP A 36 6.18 -31.84 -69.03
N TYR A 37 5.74 -30.82 -69.79
CA TYR A 37 4.42 -30.53 -70.44
C TYR A 37 3.64 -29.26 -70.04
N GLU A 38 3.54 -28.35 -71.02
CA GLU A 38 2.35 -27.69 -71.64
C GLU A 38 1.00 -27.61 -70.88
N ASP A 39 0.11 -26.63 -71.12
CA ASP A 39 0.16 -25.27 -71.72
C ASP A 39 -1.24 -24.61 -71.50
N ASP A 40 -1.33 -23.30 -71.25
CA ASP A 40 -2.40 -22.38 -71.70
C ASP A 40 -2.15 -20.91 -71.22
N GLN A 41 -2.72 -19.92 -71.91
CA GLN A 41 -2.51 -18.49 -71.66
C GLN A 41 -3.78 -17.75 -71.18
N GLY A 42 -3.82 -17.38 -69.90
CA GLY A 42 -4.90 -16.59 -69.30
C GLY A 42 -4.59 -15.08 -69.17
N ALA A 43 -5.38 -14.21 -69.81
CA ALA A 43 -5.13 -12.77 -69.88
C ALA A 43 -5.33 -11.99 -68.54
N PRO A 44 -4.61 -10.88 -68.31
CA PRO A 44 -4.70 -10.11 -67.07
C PRO A 44 -5.96 -9.24 -66.97
N THR A 45 -6.59 -9.22 -65.79
CA THR A 45 -7.78 -8.38 -65.50
C THR A 45 -7.41 -7.02 -64.89
N PRO A 46 -8.22 -5.96 -65.12
CA PRO A 46 -7.82 -4.59 -64.80
C PRO A 46 -7.92 -4.25 -63.30
N ARG A 47 -6.90 -3.55 -62.77
CA ARG A 47 -6.89 -2.98 -61.41
C ARG A 47 -8.03 -1.96 -61.23
N ARG A 48 -9.00 -2.28 -60.36
CA ARG A 48 -10.00 -1.32 -59.84
C ARG A 48 -10.13 -1.48 -58.32
N SER A 49 -10.41 -0.39 -57.61
CA SER A 49 -10.55 -0.29 -56.13
C SER A 49 -9.25 -0.14 -55.31
N SER A 50 -8.57 1.00 -55.43
CA SER A 50 -7.61 1.49 -54.42
C SER A 50 -8.34 2.08 -53.20
N ASN A 51 -9.23 3.04 -53.44
CA ASN A 51 -9.81 3.93 -52.42
C ASN A 51 -10.62 3.17 -51.35
N ARG A 52 -11.28 2.06 -51.69
CA ARG A 52 -12.05 1.26 -50.71
C ARG A 52 -11.16 0.54 -49.70
N ARG A 53 -9.94 0.13 -50.10
CA ARG A 53 -8.95 -0.47 -49.16
C ARG A 53 -8.35 0.60 -48.25
N GLN A 54 -8.06 1.79 -48.77
CA GLN A 54 -7.56 2.92 -47.99
C GLN A 54 -8.58 3.37 -46.92
N GLY A 55 -9.87 3.47 -47.26
CA GLY A 55 -10.92 3.80 -46.29
C GLY A 55 -11.05 2.77 -45.16
N ILE A 56 -11.02 1.47 -45.49
CA ILE A 56 -11.08 0.39 -44.48
C ILE A 56 -9.84 0.41 -43.57
N ALA A 57 -8.64 0.61 -44.14
CA ALA A 57 -7.41 0.71 -43.36
C ALA A 57 -7.44 1.91 -42.39
N ALA A 58 -7.91 3.07 -42.83
CA ALA A 58 -8.06 4.25 -41.97
C ALA A 58 -9.05 4.03 -40.82
N ILE A 59 -10.20 3.40 -41.09
CA ILE A 59 -11.20 3.06 -40.06
C ILE A 59 -10.62 2.07 -39.03
N LEU A 60 -9.89 1.05 -39.48
CA LEU A 60 -9.23 0.10 -38.58
C LEU A 60 -8.15 0.78 -37.71
N ILE A 61 -7.33 1.67 -38.28
CA ILE A 61 -6.33 2.43 -37.51
C ILE A 61 -7.00 3.30 -36.44
N VAL A 62 -8.08 4.01 -36.78
CA VAL A 62 -8.84 4.83 -35.82
C VAL A 62 -9.45 3.96 -34.71
N LEU A 63 -10.06 2.81 -35.06
CA LEU A 63 -10.61 1.89 -34.06
C LEU A 63 -9.53 1.32 -33.13
N THR A 64 -8.37 0.93 -33.67
CA THR A 64 -7.24 0.45 -32.86
C THR A 64 -6.69 1.55 -31.95
N LEU A 65 -6.59 2.80 -32.42
CA LEU A 65 -6.17 3.94 -31.59
C LEU A 65 -7.18 4.28 -30.50
N VAL A 66 -8.49 4.22 -30.78
CA VAL A 66 -9.55 4.42 -29.79
C VAL A 66 -9.55 3.30 -28.74
N LEU A 67 -9.38 2.04 -29.16
CA LEU A 67 -9.23 0.91 -28.24
C LEU A 67 -7.97 1.04 -27.38
N LEU A 68 -6.83 1.44 -27.96
CA LEU A 68 -5.59 1.69 -27.21
C LEU A 68 -5.72 2.88 -26.25
N ALA A 69 -6.52 3.90 -26.56
CA ALA A 69 -6.81 4.98 -25.61
C ALA A 69 -7.68 4.48 -24.43
N ILE A 70 -8.75 3.73 -24.71
CA ILE A 70 -9.68 3.22 -23.68
C ILE A 70 -8.98 2.19 -22.76
N TYR A 71 -8.26 1.22 -23.33
CA TYR A 71 -7.54 0.20 -22.54
C TYR A 71 -6.21 0.73 -21.97
N GLY A 72 -5.54 1.66 -22.66
CA GLY A 72 -4.31 2.29 -22.17
C GLY A 72 -4.53 3.19 -20.96
N ALA A 73 -5.65 3.91 -20.91
CA ALA A 73 -6.06 4.67 -19.72
C ALA A 73 -6.23 3.75 -18.49
N ASN A 74 -6.93 2.62 -18.66
CA ASN A 74 -7.05 1.59 -17.61
C ASN A 74 -5.67 1.09 -17.15
N ILE A 75 -4.78 0.72 -18.08
CA ILE A 75 -3.43 0.23 -17.73
C ILE A 75 -2.65 1.28 -16.93
N PHE A 76 -2.79 2.57 -17.26
CA PHE A 76 -2.12 3.64 -16.50
C PHE A 76 -2.67 3.78 -15.06
N GLU A 77 -3.97 3.62 -14.82
CA GLU A 77 -4.52 3.59 -13.45
C GLU A 77 -4.00 2.37 -12.66
N TRP A 78 -4.02 1.17 -13.26
CA TRP A 78 -3.50 -0.04 -12.63
C TRP A 78 -1.99 0.04 -12.32
N VAL A 79 -1.18 0.57 -13.25
CA VAL A 79 0.27 0.78 -13.00
C VAL A 79 0.50 1.89 -11.97
N SER A 80 -0.32 2.95 -11.96
CA SER A 80 -0.23 4.00 -10.94
C SER A 80 -0.52 3.45 -9.54
N ALA A 81 -1.48 2.53 -9.40
CA ALA A 81 -1.80 1.86 -8.13
C ALA A 81 -0.70 0.89 -7.65
N ILE A 82 0.11 0.34 -8.57
CA ILE A 82 1.22 -0.58 -8.26
C ILE A 82 2.52 0.17 -7.91
N VAL A 83 2.69 1.40 -8.40
CA VAL A 83 3.96 2.18 -8.28
C VAL A 83 3.85 3.40 -7.34
N SER A 84 2.65 3.87 -7.01
CA SER A 84 2.46 4.99 -6.09
C SER A 84 2.38 4.50 -4.64
N PRO A 85 3.21 5.00 -3.69
CA PRO A 85 2.87 4.90 -2.28
C PRO A 85 1.55 5.64 -2.04
N HIS A 86 0.71 5.15 -1.12
CA HIS A 86 -0.63 5.70 -0.87
C HIS A 86 -0.60 7.23 -0.71
N GLN A 87 -0.99 7.93 -1.77
CA GLN A 87 -1.00 9.39 -1.75
C GLN A 87 -2.33 9.84 -1.18
N ASP A 88 -2.30 9.99 0.14
CA ASP A 88 -3.36 10.59 0.94
C ASP A 88 -3.90 11.88 0.29
N PRO A 89 -5.23 12.11 0.27
CA PRO A 89 -5.83 13.30 -0.35
C PRO A 89 -5.43 14.62 0.33
N CYS A 90 -4.90 14.56 1.56
CA CYS A 90 -4.45 15.70 2.33
C CYS A 90 -2.96 15.98 2.10
N ASN A 91 -2.60 17.26 1.93
CA ASN A 91 -1.18 17.65 1.91
C ASN A 91 -0.63 17.68 3.35
N PRO A 92 0.43 16.92 3.69
CA PRO A 92 0.92 16.83 5.06
C PRO A 92 1.62 18.12 5.48
N VAL A 93 1.24 18.64 6.65
CA VAL A 93 1.86 19.82 7.24
C VAL A 93 2.97 19.40 8.20
N ASN A 94 4.18 19.95 8.03
CA ASN A 94 5.30 19.69 8.95
C ASN A 94 4.98 20.25 10.35
N VAL A 95 5.06 19.42 11.39
CA VAL A 95 4.87 19.79 12.79
C VAL A 95 5.89 19.07 13.70
N THR A 96 6.04 19.53 14.93
CA THR A 96 6.77 18.83 16.00
C THR A 96 5.81 18.12 16.96
N LEU A 97 6.34 17.24 17.82
CA LEU A 97 5.56 16.64 18.91
C LEU A 97 5.05 17.70 19.91
N ALA A 98 5.73 18.84 20.04
CA ALA A 98 5.29 19.96 20.86
C ALA A 98 4.14 20.76 20.22
N ASP A 99 4.05 20.82 18.89
CA ASP A 99 2.88 21.40 18.20
C ASP A 99 1.63 20.54 18.34
N ILE A 100 1.79 19.23 18.57
CA ILE A 100 0.70 18.26 18.81
C ILE A 100 0.22 18.34 20.27
N MET A 101 1.14 18.21 21.24
CA MET A 101 0.78 18.27 22.68
C MET A 101 0.49 19.69 23.20
N GLY A 102 0.94 20.74 22.51
CA GLY A 102 0.85 22.12 22.99
C GLY A 102 1.78 22.42 24.18
N PRO A 103 1.54 23.52 24.92
CA PRO A 103 2.38 23.99 26.03
C PRO A 103 2.64 23.00 27.18
N SER A 104 1.89 21.90 27.31
CA SER A 104 2.19 20.85 28.29
C SER A 104 3.40 19.99 27.95
N TYR A 105 3.89 20.02 26.71
CA TYR A 105 5.06 19.24 26.28
C TYR A 105 6.25 19.45 27.25
N PRO A 106 6.87 18.38 27.80
CA PRO A 106 6.84 16.98 27.35
C PRO A 106 5.83 16.07 28.08
N ALA A 107 4.80 16.64 28.71
CA ALA A 107 3.64 15.91 29.22
C ALA A 107 2.46 15.93 28.23
N GLN A 108 1.61 14.91 28.31
CA GLN A 108 0.36 14.80 27.56
C GLN A 108 -0.73 15.65 28.22
N SER A 109 -1.50 16.41 27.42
CA SER A 109 -2.68 17.17 27.86
C SER A 109 -3.58 17.46 26.67
N LEU A 110 -4.88 17.17 26.81
CA LEU A 110 -5.90 17.51 25.81
C LEU A 110 -6.09 19.03 25.67
N ASN A 111 -6.23 19.73 26.79
CA ASN A 111 -6.70 21.11 26.85
C ASN A 111 -5.73 22.14 26.26
N ASP A 112 -4.43 21.83 26.28
CA ASP A 112 -3.35 22.75 25.90
C ASP A 112 -3.06 22.71 24.38
N SER A 113 -3.55 21.68 23.68
CA SER A 113 -3.30 21.48 22.26
C SER A 113 -4.10 22.42 21.35
N ARG A 114 -3.50 22.77 20.21
CA ARG A 114 -4.20 23.40 19.07
C ARG A 114 -5.23 22.48 18.40
N TYR A 115 -5.17 21.17 18.66
CA TYR A 115 -6.04 20.15 18.06
C TYR A 115 -7.29 19.83 18.89
N LEU A 116 -7.44 20.42 20.08
CA LEU A 116 -8.63 20.33 20.94
C LEU A 116 -9.91 20.67 20.14
N THR A 117 -10.88 19.76 20.06
CA THR A 117 -12.18 19.98 19.40
C THR A 117 -13.36 19.99 20.38
N GLY A 118 -13.22 19.35 21.54
CA GLY A 118 -14.24 19.31 22.60
C GLY A 118 -13.65 18.91 23.96
N PRO A 119 -14.45 18.88 25.04
CA PRO A 119 -13.94 18.70 26.40
C PRO A 119 -13.30 17.33 26.68
N LEU A 120 -13.49 16.35 25.78
CA LEU A 120 -12.93 15.00 25.83
C LEU A 120 -12.46 14.54 24.43
N ALA A 121 -12.23 15.46 23.49
CA ALA A 121 -11.99 15.13 22.08
C ALA A 121 -11.02 16.11 21.40
N GLY A 122 -10.19 15.57 20.52
CA GLY A 122 -9.20 16.33 19.76
C GLY A 122 -8.71 15.60 18.53
N GLY A 123 -8.22 16.34 17.54
CA GLY A 123 -7.83 15.79 16.24
C GLY A 123 -9.04 15.36 15.40
N VAL A 124 -8.86 14.35 14.54
CA VAL A 124 -9.93 13.85 13.64
C VAL A 124 -11.14 13.28 14.44
N PRO A 125 -12.38 13.33 13.92
CA PRO A 125 -13.55 12.90 14.70
C PRO A 125 -13.66 11.38 14.91
N HIS A 126 -12.95 10.57 14.12
CA HIS A 126 -13.01 9.11 14.13
C HIS A 126 -11.63 8.53 13.80
N LYS A 127 -10.91 7.94 14.79
CA LYS A 127 -9.51 7.49 14.59
C LYS A 127 -9.34 6.50 13.42
N ARG A 128 -10.29 5.58 13.26
CA ARG A 128 -10.24 4.52 12.23
C ARG A 128 -10.83 4.88 10.87
N ALA A 129 -11.11 6.15 10.56
CA ALA A 129 -11.74 6.51 9.28
C ALA A 129 -10.82 6.25 8.08
N LEU A 130 -11.35 5.64 7.00
CA LEU A 130 -10.66 5.47 5.71
C LEU A 130 -10.61 6.76 4.87
N SER A 131 -11.25 7.83 5.34
CA SER A 131 -11.16 9.18 4.76
C SER A 131 -11.35 10.21 5.87
N PRO A 132 -10.35 10.40 6.76
CA PRO A 132 -10.42 11.43 7.79
C PRO A 132 -10.40 12.83 7.15
N PRO A 133 -11.02 13.85 7.77
CA PRO A 133 -11.05 15.19 7.20
C PRO A 133 -9.66 15.84 7.31
N CYS A 134 -9.16 16.42 6.22
CA CYS A 134 -7.85 17.11 6.17
C CYS A 134 -7.70 18.30 7.12
N THR A 135 -8.82 18.83 7.62
CA THR A 135 -8.88 19.94 8.56
C THR A 135 -10.00 19.75 9.57
N ILE A 136 -9.79 20.26 10.78
CA ILE A 136 -10.83 20.44 11.81
C ILE A 136 -11.02 21.92 12.11
N THR A 137 -12.16 22.27 12.70
CA THR A 137 -12.31 23.51 13.47
C THR A 137 -12.04 23.17 14.93
N ASN A 138 -11.05 23.82 15.56
CA ASN A 138 -10.71 23.58 16.95
C ASN A 138 -11.66 24.36 17.91
N ALA A 139 -11.51 24.14 19.22
CA ALA A 139 -12.32 24.77 20.27
C ALA A 139 -12.17 26.32 20.36
N LYS A 140 -11.23 26.92 19.62
CA LYS A 140 -11.06 28.38 19.48
C LYS A 140 -11.70 28.94 18.21
N GLY A 141 -12.28 28.07 17.36
CA GLY A 141 -12.82 28.44 16.04
C GLY A 141 -11.78 28.49 14.92
N GLU A 142 -10.54 28.03 15.17
CA GLU A 142 -9.46 28.04 14.19
C GLU A 142 -9.52 26.80 13.30
N VAL A 143 -9.31 26.97 11.98
CA VAL A 143 -9.17 25.83 11.05
C VAL A 143 -7.74 25.29 11.13
N VAL A 144 -7.60 24.03 11.55
CA VAL A 144 -6.31 23.37 11.80
C VAL A 144 -6.17 22.15 10.88
N PRO A 145 -5.05 22.01 10.14
CA PRO A 145 -4.78 20.82 9.32
C PRO A 145 -4.50 19.61 10.22
N THR A 146 -5.19 18.50 9.98
CA THR A 146 -5.10 17.26 10.77
C THR A 146 -4.01 16.31 10.30
N PHE A 147 -3.75 16.31 8.98
CA PHE A 147 -2.76 15.45 8.35
C PHE A 147 -1.37 16.09 8.45
N VAL A 148 -0.50 15.44 9.19
CA VAL A 148 0.79 15.98 9.62
C VAL A 148 1.96 15.14 9.14
N GLN A 149 3.13 15.77 9.06
CA GLN A 149 4.42 15.10 8.98
C GLN A 149 5.26 15.50 10.19
N VAL A 150 5.70 14.53 10.99
CA VAL A 150 6.63 14.76 12.10
C VAL A 150 7.99 14.24 11.69
N ASN A 151 9.00 15.10 11.71
CA ASN A 151 10.36 14.77 11.28
C ASN A 151 11.29 14.60 12.49
N GLY A 152 12.33 13.78 12.36
CA GLY A 152 13.38 13.68 13.38
C GLY A 152 12.94 13.01 14.69
N VAL A 153 12.04 12.02 14.62
CA VAL A 153 11.60 11.22 15.77
C VAL A 153 12.25 9.84 15.77
N TYR A 154 12.12 9.08 16.86
CA TYR A 154 12.51 7.68 16.91
C TYR A 154 11.38 6.83 17.50
N LEU A 155 11.20 5.61 16.97
CA LEU A 155 10.24 4.63 17.46
C LEU A 155 10.84 3.88 18.66
N ARG A 156 10.26 4.04 19.85
CA ARG A 156 10.81 3.51 21.11
C ARG A 156 10.41 2.05 21.37
N ASN A 157 9.14 1.76 21.23
CA ASN A 157 8.50 0.45 21.35
C ASN A 157 7.62 0.24 20.11
N TYR A 158 7.30 -1.01 19.82
CA TYR A 158 6.42 -1.39 18.72
C TYR A 158 5.88 -2.80 18.94
N SER A 159 4.59 -3.02 18.70
CA SER A 159 3.90 -4.30 18.92
C SER A 159 2.53 -4.33 18.24
N THR A 160 2.02 -5.51 17.87
CA THR A 160 0.62 -5.68 17.48
C THR A 160 -0.29 -5.64 18.71
N ALA A 161 -1.31 -4.78 18.72
CA ALA A 161 -2.30 -4.71 19.79
C ALA A 161 -3.33 -5.85 19.66
N LEU A 162 -3.00 -7.02 20.20
CA LEU A 162 -3.87 -8.21 20.17
C LEU A 162 -5.22 -8.05 20.91
N TYR A 163 -5.44 -6.91 21.57
CA TYR A 163 -6.71 -6.54 22.20
C TYR A 163 -7.60 -5.66 21.30
N ASP A 164 -7.06 -5.02 20.26
CA ASP A 164 -7.83 -4.28 19.25
C ASP A 164 -7.65 -4.89 17.87
N CYS A 165 -8.31 -6.03 17.71
CA CYS A 165 -8.40 -6.78 16.46
C CYS A 165 -9.86 -6.83 15.98
N SER A 166 -10.06 -6.96 14.66
CA SER A 166 -11.38 -7.23 14.09
C SER A 166 -11.30 -8.05 12.80
N ASP A 167 -12.43 -8.63 12.41
CA ASP A 167 -12.71 -9.19 11.08
C ASP A 167 -13.62 -8.24 10.26
N ARG A 168 -13.85 -7.01 10.73
CA ARG A 168 -14.82 -6.06 10.16
C ARG A 168 -14.35 -4.61 10.22
N PHE A 169 -14.68 -3.87 9.18
CA PHE A 169 -14.60 -2.42 9.17
C PHE A 169 -15.47 -1.82 10.27
N LYS A 170 -15.02 -0.76 10.93
CA LYS A 170 -15.85 -0.02 11.90
C LYS A 170 -17.01 0.69 11.19
N TYR A 171 -18.02 1.15 11.94
CA TYR A 171 -19.25 1.72 11.37
C TYR A 171 -19.03 2.93 10.44
N VAL A 172 -18.04 3.79 10.75
CA VAL A 172 -17.64 4.94 9.90
C VAL A 172 -17.24 4.52 8.47
N ASN A 173 -16.76 3.29 8.30
CA ASN A 173 -16.35 2.70 7.03
C ASN A 173 -17.38 1.68 6.48
N GLY A 174 -18.61 1.71 7.00
CA GLY A 174 -19.74 0.91 6.51
C GLY A 174 -19.99 -0.42 7.22
N GLY A 175 -19.18 -0.81 8.22
CA GLY A 175 -19.49 -1.98 9.06
C GLY A 175 -19.36 -3.36 8.40
N GLY A 176 -18.84 -3.44 7.17
CA GLY A 176 -18.70 -4.68 6.39
C GLY A 176 -17.58 -5.60 6.90
N PRO A 177 -17.57 -6.89 6.53
CA PRO A 177 -16.43 -7.77 6.83
C PRO A 177 -15.19 -7.32 6.04
N TYR A 178 -14.01 -7.59 6.60
CA TYR A 178 -12.73 -7.43 5.91
C TYR A 178 -12.57 -8.42 4.74
N PRO A 179 -11.73 -8.11 3.74
CA PRO A 179 -11.48 -9.01 2.62
C PRO A 179 -11.06 -10.42 3.08
N ASN A 180 -11.64 -11.43 2.43
CA ASN A 180 -11.37 -12.85 2.70
C ASN A 180 -11.58 -13.30 4.17
N HIS A 181 -12.32 -12.53 4.98
CA HIS A 181 -12.50 -12.77 6.43
C HIS A 181 -11.17 -12.82 7.21
N GLN A 182 -10.15 -12.09 6.75
CA GLN A 182 -8.90 -11.93 7.52
C GLN A 182 -9.13 -11.10 8.78
N ILE A 183 -8.37 -11.39 9.82
CA ILE A 183 -8.34 -10.59 11.05
C ILE A 183 -7.14 -9.66 10.98
N TYR A 184 -7.38 -8.36 11.17
CA TYR A 184 -6.35 -7.35 11.33
C TYR A 184 -6.43 -6.74 12.73
N CYS A 185 -5.30 -6.26 13.23
CA CYS A 185 -5.19 -5.58 14.51
C CYS A 185 -4.39 -4.29 14.36
N ASP A 186 -4.65 -3.31 15.23
CA ASP A 186 -3.88 -2.08 15.26
C ASP A 186 -2.40 -2.41 15.62
N ASN A 187 -1.43 -1.85 14.90
CA ASN A 187 0.00 -2.05 15.17
C ASN A 187 0.58 -0.77 15.78
N VAL A 188 1.01 -0.86 17.04
CA VAL A 188 1.05 0.26 17.98
C VAL A 188 2.47 0.53 18.50
N GLY A 189 2.79 1.79 18.80
CA GLY A 189 4.10 2.17 19.34
C GLY A 189 4.20 3.65 19.72
N ASP A 190 5.29 4.03 20.39
CA ASP A 190 5.54 5.40 20.84
C ASP A 190 6.69 6.04 20.06
N ILE A 191 6.44 7.24 19.50
CA ILE A 191 7.48 8.09 18.91
C ILE A 191 7.90 9.20 19.87
N LEU A 192 9.20 9.48 19.94
CA LEU A 192 9.79 10.58 20.69
C LEU A 192 10.75 11.37 19.79
N ALA A 193 10.97 12.65 20.08
CA ALA A 193 11.95 13.45 19.35
C ALA A 193 13.37 12.93 19.60
N VAL A 194 14.20 12.85 18.55
CA VAL A 194 15.60 12.44 18.68
C VAL A 194 16.33 13.40 19.61
N GLY A 195 16.99 12.85 20.64
CA GLY A 195 17.63 13.61 21.70
C GLY A 195 16.77 13.84 22.96
N THR A 196 15.50 13.42 22.98
CA THR A 196 14.67 13.41 24.21
C THR A 196 14.40 12.00 24.73
N THR A 197 13.90 11.92 25.97
CA THR A 197 13.41 10.68 26.60
C THR A 197 12.00 10.84 27.18
N LYS A 198 11.35 11.96 26.88
CA LYS A 198 10.00 12.36 27.31
C LYS A 198 9.28 13.08 26.15
N GLY A 199 7.97 13.26 26.28
CA GLY A 199 7.15 13.84 25.23
C GLY A 199 6.91 12.85 24.10
N GLN A 200 6.33 11.69 24.47
CA GLN A 200 5.92 10.68 23.51
C GLN A 200 4.56 11.03 22.90
N VAL A 201 4.41 10.76 21.61
CA VAL A 201 3.11 10.66 20.92
C VAL A 201 2.95 9.20 20.50
N HIS A 202 1.76 8.64 20.64
CA HIS A 202 1.50 7.27 20.22
C HIS A 202 1.30 7.21 18.70
N ILE A 203 1.52 6.05 18.08
CA ILE A 203 1.25 5.81 16.66
C ILE A 203 0.55 4.47 16.52
N GLU A 204 -0.53 4.43 15.73
CA GLU A 204 -1.22 3.19 15.38
C GLU A 204 -1.35 3.07 13.86
N PHE A 205 -0.83 1.97 13.31
CA PHE A 205 -1.16 1.54 11.95
C PHE A 205 -2.49 0.78 12.01
N ASP A 206 -3.53 1.46 11.53
CA ASP A 206 -4.92 1.10 11.73
C ASP A 206 -5.35 -0.20 11.01
N GLN A 207 -6.20 -0.98 11.67
CA GLN A 207 -6.76 -2.24 11.21
C GLN A 207 -7.70 -2.12 9.99
N ASP A 208 -8.52 -1.06 9.91
CA ASP A 208 -9.38 -0.80 8.74
C ASP A 208 -8.50 -0.37 7.55
N TRP A 209 -7.46 0.44 7.78
CA TRP A 209 -6.47 0.83 6.75
C TRP A 209 -5.66 -0.37 6.22
N GLN A 210 -5.24 -1.28 7.10
CA GLN A 210 -4.60 -2.54 6.70
C GLN A 210 -5.57 -3.42 5.89
N ALA A 211 -6.80 -3.61 6.38
CA ALA A 211 -7.83 -4.39 5.67
C ALA A 211 -8.27 -3.76 4.34
N LYS A 212 -8.08 -2.45 4.17
CA LYS A 212 -8.34 -1.72 2.93
C LYS A 212 -7.14 -1.76 1.97
N GLY A 213 -5.95 -2.19 2.42
CA GLY A 213 -4.72 -2.18 1.63
C GLY A 213 -4.05 -0.82 1.51
N LEU A 214 -4.37 0.14 2.39
CA LEU A 214 -3.74 1.47 2.44
C LEU A 214 -2.45 1.48 3.28
N CYS A 215 -2.28 0.44 4.12
CA CYS A 215 -1.13 0.18 4.97
C CYS A 215 -0.93 -1.34 5.11
N GLY A 216 0.20 -1.80 5.65
CA GLY A 216 0.48 -3.22 5.86
C GLY A 216 1.79 -3.69 5.24
N PRO A 217 2.16 -4.98 5.39
CA PRO A 217 3.50 -5.49 5.04
C PRO A 217 3.90 -5.25 3.57
N ASP A 218 2.93 -5.28 2.65
CA ASP A 218 3.16 -5.10 1.21
C ASP A 218 3.03 -3.63 0.74
N VAL A 219 2.91 -2.66 1.64
CA VAL A 219 2.75 -1.22 1.33
C VAL A 219 4.03 -0.46 1.69
N PRO A 220 4.95 -0.17 0.75
CA PRO A 220 6.32 0.26 1.09
C PRO A 220 6.45 1.59 1.85
N SER A 221 5.44 2.47 1.79
CA SER A 221 5.40 3.69 2.61
C SER A 221 4.91 3.46 4.04
N CYS A 222 4.16 2.39 4.27
CA CYS A 222 3.41 2.10 5.49
C CYS A 222 3.61 0.61 5.88
N ASP A 223 4.84 0.12 5.73
CA ASP A 223 5.16 -1.28 5.99
C ASP A 223 5.18 -1.53 7.50
N THR A 224 4.16 -2.23 7.98
CA THR A 224 3.91 -2.49 9.40
C THR A 224 4.83 -3.56 9.99
N VAL A 225 5.58 -4.30 9.16
CA VAL A 225 6.56 -5.30 9.61
C VAL A 225 7.95 -4.70 9.61
N LYS A 226 8.37 -4.07 8.51
CA LYS A 226 9.73 -3.54 8.34
C LYS A 226 10.06 -2.40 9.29
N ILE A 227 9.06 -1.67 9.79
CA ILE A 227 9.29 -0.60 10.77
C ILE A 227 9.92 -1.09 12.08
N LEU A 228 9.72 -2.37 12.45
CA LEU A 228 10.29 -2.98 13.65
C LEU A 228 11.83 -2.95 13.65
N ASP A 229 12.47 -3.04 12.47
CA ASP A 229 13.93 -2.94 12.31
C ASP A 229 14.48 -1.56 12.69
N TYR A 230 13.64 -0.53 12.69
CA TYR A 230 14.00 0.87 12.96
C TYR A 230 13.66 1.33 14.39
N ARG A 231 13.13 0.43 15.23
CA ARG A 231 12.91 0.68 16.66
C ARG A 231 14.26 0.90 17.36
N SER A 232 14.42 2.03 18.07
CA SER A 232 15.67 2.42 18.71
C SER A 232 15.47 3.21 20.01
N ASN A 233 16.57 3.55 20.69
CA ASN A 233 16.59 4.50 21.81
C ASN A 233 17.16 5.86 21.36
N GLY A 234 16.67 6.39 20.24
CA GLY A 234 17.11 7.67 19.68
C GLY A 234 18.33 7.60 18.75
N THR A 235 18.80 6.41 18.39
CA THR A 235 19.93 6.23 17.45
C THR A 235 19.50 6.12 15.99
N ILE A 236 18.22 5.84 15.72
CA ILE A 236 17.63 5.82 14.38
C ILE A 236 16.60 6.95 14.33
N SER A 237 16.72 7.80 13.31
CA SER A 237 15.83 8.94 13.07
C SER A 237 14.85 8.61 11.95
N LEU A 238 13.57 8.88 12.19
CA LEU A 238 12.45 8.62 11.32
C LEU A 238 11.63 9.91 11.09
N ASP A 239 11.07 10.03 9.89
CA ASP A 239 9.94 10.92 9.62
C ASP A 239 8.66 10.08 9.54
N PHE A 240 7.60 10.50 10.23
CA PHE A 240 6.27 9.89 10.20
C PHE A 240 5.24 10.81 9.54
N ARG A 241 4.18 10.22 8.98
CA ARG A 241 2.96 10.90 8.51
C ARG A 241 1.72 10.21 9.02
N GLY A 242 0.67 10.99 9.23
CA GLY A 242 -0.64 10.49 9.60
C GLY A 242 -1.54 11.60 10.13
N TYR A 243 -2.66 11.21 10.75
CA TYR A 243 -3.63 12.16 11.29
C TYR A 243 -3.49 12.30 12.81
N VAL A 244 -3.55 13.53 13.32
CA VAL A 244 -3.59 13.75 14.76
C VAL A 244 -4.95 13.32 15.34
N TYR A 245 -4.92 12.57 16.44
CA TYR A 245 -6.08 12.15 17.23
C TYR A 245 -5.76 12.21 18.74
N TRP A 246 -6.81 12.25 19.57
CA TRP A 246 -6.72 12.11 21.03
C TRP A 246 -7.50 10.86 21.47
N ASP A 247 -6.80 9.82 21.92
CA ASP A 247 -7.40 8.58 22.39
C ASP A 247 -7.40 8.55 23.93
N GLU A 248 -8.53 8.98 24.48
CA GLU A 248 -8.89 9.09 25.91
C GLU A 248 -7.91 9.82 26.86
N ASP A 249 -6.67 9.37 27.00
CA ASP A 249 -5.64 9.91 27.89
C ASP A 249 -4.36 10.44 27.19
N HIS A 250 -4.22 10.27 25.86
CA HIS A 250 -3.03 10.72 25.14
C HIS A 250 -3.25 11.16 23.67
N TRP A 251 -2.36 12.02 23.18
CA TRP A 251 -2.23 12.36 21.75
C TRP A 251 -1.53 11.25 20.97
N GLU A 252 -2.08 10.92 19.81
CA GLU A 252 -1.56 9.94 18.87
C GLU A 252 -1.55 10.43 17.41
N ILE A 253 -0.82 9.70 16.56
CA ILE A 253 -0.94 9.75 15.10
C ILE A 253 -1.71 8.49 14.67
N HIS A 254 -3.02 8.62 14.52
CA HIS A 254 -3.94 7.55 14.10
C HIS A 254 -4.86 8.06 12.98
N PRO A 255 -4.84 7.44 11.79
CA PRO A 255 -3.91 6.40 11.37
C PRO A 255 -2.51 7.00 11.12
N ALA A 256 -1.46 6.25 11.46
CA ALA A 256 -0.16 6.43 10.83
C ALA A 256 -0.25 5.91 9.38
N THR A 257 0.12 6.74 8.41
CA THR A 257 -0.09 6.47 6.96
C THR A 257 1.20 6.36 6.16
N ALA A 258 2.31 6.89 6.69
CA ALA A 258 3.63 6.60 6.15
C ALA A 258 4.74 6.81 7.19
N TRP A 259 5.87 6.15 6.97
CA TRP A 259 7.13 6.39 7.69
C TRP A 259 8.32 6.28 6.73
N ARG A 260 9.47 6.85 7.12
CA ARG A 260 10.76 6.67 6.44
C ARG A 260 11.93 7.01 7.37
N LEU A 261 13.16 6.64 6.98
CA LEU A 261 14.37 7.19 7.60
C LEU A 261 14.49 8.71 7.33
N SER A 262 14.74 9.49 8.37
CA SER A 262 15.03 10.92 8.26
C SER A 262 16.29 11.15 7.43
N GLY A 263 16.28 12.15 6.56
CA GLY A 263 17.43 12.47 5.70
C GLY A 263 17.68 11.48 4.56
N ALA A 264 16.88 10.41 4.42
CA ALA A 264 16.84 9.64 3.18
C ALA A 264 16.33 10.54 2.05
N THR A 265 17.21 10.85 1.10
CA THR A 265 16.83 11.45 -0.18
C THR A 265 15.92 10.50 -0.95
N LYS A 266 14.94 11.07 -1.67
CA LYS A 266 14.22 10.35 -2.73
C LYS A 266 15.16 10.05 -3.90
#